data_AF-A0A7C5Y5H7-F1
#
_entry.id   AF-A0A7C5Y5H7-F1
#
_cell.length_a   1.000
_cell.length_b   1.000
_cell.length_c   1.000
_cell.angle_alpha   90.00
_cell.angle_beta   90.00
_cell.angle_gamma   90.00
#
_symmetry.space_group_name_H-M   'P 1'
#
loop_
_entity.id
_entity.type
_entity.pdbx_description
1 polymer ?
#
loop_
_entity_poly.entity_id
_entity_poly.type
_entity_poly.pdbx_seq_one_letter_code
_entity_poly.pdbx_strand_id
1 'polypeptide(L)'
;MVVGSSLVFGLMAAFFVNDTVALLGPAIAVLVGKAIGDKYEASFMLPCHAITIGSVMTPLGNPQNMMTAVQSGIKSPFISFLAKLAIPTLISLTLLGLYIAKIYDVKRRPVAAVAVPPEAIVFRRDAYIALLGGGVAVAPLFFNDVLAALGLPHVSSRGLIPFIVAAAVWPFVTNPRDVASRIDLGTILFFIAMFVTMEGVWRSGLLQKVIALAAVNGFNGFQGLLLIMGASLGFSQILRNVPFTKLFIQYMKENGVIGLDENLWLGLATYSTLAGSLTILGAASNIIVLEVLERKYRLT
;
A
#
# COMPACT_ATOMS: atom_id res chain seq x y z
N MET A 1 -9.41 20.50 -6.79
CA MET A 1 -8.03 20.32 -6.29
C MET A 1 -7.93 19.18 -5.29
N VAL A 2 -8.55 19.26 -4.10
CA VAL A 2 -8.48 18.22 -3.05
C VAL A 2 -8.81 16.80 -3.56
N VAL A 3 -9.93 16.63 -4.28
CA VAL A 3 -10.30 15.33 -4.88
C VAL A 3 -9.25 14.83 -5.88
N GLY A 4 -8.72 15.72 -6.72
CA GLY A 4 -7.67 15.38 -7.67
C GLY A 4 -6.39 14.94 -6.96
N SER A 5 -5.98 15.66 -5.91
CA SER A 5 -4.83 15.30 -5.07
C SER A 5 -5.03 13.95 -4.37
N SER A 6 -6.24 13.68 -3.85
CA SER A 6 -6.60 12.36 -3.28
C SER A 6 -6.38 11.23 -4.28
N LEU A 7 -6.90 11.40 -5.50
CA LEU A 7 -6.75 10.42 -6.58
C LEU A 7 -5.29 10.24 -6.99
N VAL A 8 -4.53 11.33 -7.12
CA VAL A 8 -3.10 11.28 -7.47
C VAL A 8 -2.31 10.52 -6.40
N PHE A 9 -2.44 10.88 -5.13
CA PHE A 9 -1.75 10.19 -4.04
C PHE A 9 -2.14 8.72 -3.95
N GLY A 10 -3.43 8.43 -4.04
CA GLY A 10 -3.92 7.06 -3.96
C GLY A 10 -3.47 6.19 -5.13
N LEU A 11 -3.56 6.69 -6.36
CA LEU A 11 -3.11 5.95 -7.54
C LEU A 11 -1.59 5.80 -7.57
N MET A 12 -0.83 6.81 -7.15
CA MET A 12 0.61 6.65 -7.00
C MET A 12 0.92 5.55 -5.99
N ALA A 13 0.26 5.55 -4.82
CA ALA A 13 0.46 4.51 -3.81
C ALA A 13 0.06 3.12 -4.30
N ALA A 14 -0.97 3.01 -5.15
CA ALA A 14 -1.41 1.76 -5.75
C ALA A 14 -0.34 1.09 -6.64
N PHE A 15 0.56 1.85 -7.28
CA PHE A 15 1.54 1.31 -8.23
C PHE A 15 3.01 1.46 -7.79
N PHE A 16 3.32 2.38 -6.87
CA PHE A 16 4.69 2.72 -6.45
C PHE A 16 5.01 2.40 -4.98
N VAL A 17 4.17 1.59 -4.31
CA VAL A 17 4.26 1.25 -2.89
C VAL A 17 3.96 2.46 -1.97
N ASN A 18 3.13 2.23 -0.95
CA ASN A 18 2.66 3.25 -0.01
C ASN A 18 3.81 4.01 0.66
N ASP A 19 4.86 3.33 1.12
CA ASP A 19 5.95 3.93 1.89
C ASP A 19 6.81 4.87 1.03
N THR A 20 7.07 4.50 -0.23
CA THR A 20 7.76 5.34 -1.21
C THR A 20 6.98 6.63 -1.47
N VAL A 21 5.66 6.50 -1.66
CA VAL A 21 4.79 7.66 -1.91
C VAL A 21 4.61 8.49 -0.65
N ALA A 22 4.66 7.89 0.54
CA ALA A 22 4.64 8.60 1.81
C ALA A 22 5.88 9.48 2.03
N LEU A 23 7.05 9.10 1.51
CA LEU A 23 8.25 9.95 1.54
C LEU A 23 8.12 11.18 0.63
N LEU A 24 7.43 11.05 -0.51
CA LEU A 24 7.17 12.14 -1.46
C LEU A 24 5.94 12.99 -1.06
N GLY A 25 5.00 12.36 -0.35
CA GLY A 25 3.71 12.88 0.07
C GLY A 25 3.79 14.28 0.70
N PRO A 26 4.64 14.51 1.70
CA PRO A 26 4.83 15.79 2.40
C PRO A 26 5.18 16.96 1.49
N ALA A 27 6.08 16.76 0.53
CA ALA A 27 6.46 17.83 -0.39
C ALA A 27 5.26 18.25 -1.26
N ILE A 28 4.50 17.27 -1.74
CA ILE A 28 3.29 17.50 -2.53
C ILE A 28 2.16 18.05 -1.64
N ALA A 29 2.05 17.59 -0.40
CA ALA A 29 1.09 18.03 0.60
C ALA A 29 1.25 19.53 0.89
N VAL A 30 2.48 20.01 1.11
CA VAL A 30 2.75 21.43 1.33
C VAL A 30 2.38 22.27 0.09
N LEU A 31 2.66 21.77 -1.12
CA LEU A 31 2.24 22.44 -2.36
C LEU A 31 0.72 22.54 -2.46
N VAL A 32 0.01 21.47 -2.10
CA VAL A 32 -1.46 21.46 -2.05
C VAL A 32 -1.98 22.42 -0.98
N GLY A 33 -1.36 22.44 0.21
CA GLY A 33 -1.72 23.30 1.33
C GLY A 33 -1.63 24.79 1.04
N LYS A 34 -0.54 25.22 0.42
CA LYS A 34 -0.38 26.61 -0.03
C LYS A 34 -1.48 27.00 -1.02
N ALA A 35 -1.89 26.10 -1.90
CA ALA A 35 -2.90 26.40 -2.91
C ALA A 35 -4.34 26.46 -2.38
N ILE A 36 -4.64 25.67 -1.34
CA ILE A 36 -5.96 25.68 -0.68
C ILE A 36 -6.08 26.75 0.42
N GLY A 37 -5.07 27.61 0.57
CA GLY A 37 -5.06 28.76 1.48
C GLY A 37 -4.55 28.44 2.88
N ASP A 38 -3.36 27.80 2.96
CA ASP A 38 -2.65 27.53 4.21
C ASP A 38 -3.41 26.64 5.21
N LYS A 39 -4.33 25.81 4.70
CA LYS A 39 -5.02 24.77 5.48
C LYS A 39 -4.14 23.53 5.59
N TYR A 40 -3.09 23.63 6.41
CA TYR A 40 -2.06 22.61 6.57
C TYR A 40 -2.62 21.28 7.10
N GLU A 41 -3.57 21.32 8.03
CA GLU A 41 -4.26 20.13 8.56
C GLU A 41 -4.91 19.28 7.46
N ALA A 42 -5.70 19.91 6.57
CA ALA A 42 -6.33 19.26 5.42
C ALA A 42 -5.29 18.65 4.47
N SER A 43 -4.14 19.32 4.37
CA SER A 43 -3.05 18.93 3.48
C SER A 43 -2.25 17.77 4.02
N PHE A 44 -2.27 17.53 5.33
CA PHE A 44 -1.57 16.43 6.00
C PHE A 44 -2.46 15.19 6.10
N MET A 45 -3.73 15.37 6.46
CA MET A 45 -4.67 14.25 6.56
C MET A 45 -4.96 13.61 5.20
N LEU A 46 -4.98 14.41 4.13
CA LEU A 46 -5.27 13.91 2.78
C LEU A 46 -4.28 12.83 2.31
N PRO A 47 -2.95 13.06 2.24
CA PRO A 47 -1.99 12.04 1.81
C PRO A 47 -1.96 10.83 2.75
N CYS A 48 -2.06 11.02 4.08
CA CYS A 48 -2.09 9.91 5.05
C CYS A 48 -3.19 8.88 4.73
N HIS A 49 -4.42 9.37 4.51
CA HIS A 49 -5.54 8.51 4.17
C HIS A 49 -5.54 8.07 2.71
N ALA A 50 -5.23 8.96 1.76
CA ALA A 50 -5.27 8.66 0.33
C ALA A 50 -4.25 7.58 -0.06
N ILE A 51 -3.02 7.66 0.49
CA ILE A 51 -1.97 6.65 0.24
C ILE A 51 -2.43 5.28 0.76
N THR A 52 -3.00 5.23 1.96
CA THR A 52 -3.48 3.98 2.57
C THR A 52 -4.63 3.38 1.74
N ILE A 53 -5.67 4.17 1.45
CA ILE A 53 -6.84 3.72 0.66
C ILE A 53 -6.41 3.31 -0.76
N GLY A 54 -5.56 4.09 -1.40
CA GLY A 54 -5.06 3.82 -2.74
C GLY A 54 -4.28 2.52 -2.85
N SER A 55 -3.44 2.24 -1.84
CA SER A 55 -2.62 1.02 -1.82
C SER A 55 -3.42 -0.29 -1.81
N VAL A 56 -4.71 -0.25 -1.46
CA VAL A 56 -5.61 -1.42 -1.51
C VAL A 56 -5.84 -1.91 -2.93
N MET A 57 -5.77 -1.03 -3.94
CA MET A 57 -6.19 -1.32 -5.31
C MET A 57 -5.38 -2.44 -5.98
N THR A 58 -4.10 -2.60 -5.64
CA THR A 58 -3.24 -3.61 -6.29
C THR A 58 -2.38 -4.36 -5.27
N PRO A 59 -1.84 -5.53 -5.65
CA PRO A 59 -0.86 -6.25 -4.84
C PRO A 59 0.40 -5.44 -4.54
N LEU A 60 0.81 -4.56 -5.46
CA LEU A 60 2.02 -3.74 -5.30
C LEU A 60 1.86 -2.61 -4.30
N GLY A 61 0.62 -2.23 -3.98
CA GLY A 61 0.38 -1.01 -3.23
C GLY A 61 1.04 -1.01 -1.85
N ASN A 62 1.22 -2.17 -1.22
CA ASN A 62 1.92 -2.30 0.05
C ASN A 62 2.44 -3.74 0.28
N PRO A 63 3.38 -3.94 1.24
CA PRO A 63 3.96 -5.26 1.48
C PRO A 63 2.96 -6.33 1.91
N GLN A 64 1.93 -5.98 2.68
CA GLN A 64 0.92 -6.94 3.15
C GLN A 64 0.01 -7.45 2.02
N ASN A 65 -0.34 -6.59 1.05
CA ASN A 65 -1.10 -6.96 -0.14
C ASN A 65 -0.28 -7.88 -1.03
N MET A 66 1.00 -7.56 -1.23
CA MET A 66 1.90 -8.40 -2.00
C MET A 66 2.08 -9.77 -1.36
N MET A 67 2.26 -9.81 -0.03
CA MET A 67 2.35 -11.05 0.73
C MET A 67 1.07 -11.89 0.59
N THR A 68 -0.10 -11.25 0.67
CA THR A 68 -1.39 -11.92 0.49
C THR A 68 -1.53 -12.47 -0.93
N ALA A 69 -1.16 -11.69 -1.96
CA ALA A 69 -1.20 -12.10 -3.35
C ALA A 69 -0.28 -13.30 -3.67
N VAL A 70 0.90 -13.36 -3.05
CA VAL A 70 1.86 -14.47 -3.23
C VAL A 70 1.42 -15.71 -2.44
N GLN A 71 0.89 -15.54 -1.22
CA GLN A 71 0.61 -16.67 -0.34
C GLN A 71 -0.81 -17.24 -0.44
N SER A 72 -1.78 -16.50 -0.97
CA SER A 72 -3.21 -16.90 -1.05
C SER A 72 -3.50 -18.05 -2.01
N GLY A 73 -2.63 -18.28 -2.99
CA GLY A 73 -2.89 -19.24 -4.08
C GLY A 73 -3.84 -18.72 -5.16
N ILE A 74 -4.19 -17.43 -5.17
CA ILE A 74 -4.94 -16.81 -6.26
C ILE A 74 -4.15 -16.97 -7.57
N LYS A 75 -4.83 -17.42 -8.64
CA LYS A 75 -4.21 -17.66 -9.96
C LYS A 75 -3.73 -16.38 -10.61
N SER A 76 -4.55 -15.33 -10.59
CA SER A 76 -4.27 -14.03 -11.22
C SER A 76 -4.52 -12.89 -10.22
N PRO A 77 -3.66 -12.72 -9.20
CA PRO A 77 -3.91 -11.80 -8.10
C PRO A 77 -3.98 -10.33 -8.54
N PHE A 78 -3.13 -9.86 -9.43
CA PHE A 78 -3.16 -8.50 -9.93
C PHE A 78 -4.47 -8.18 -10.65
N ILE A 79 -4.95 -9.12 -11.49
CA ILE A 79 -6.27 -9.00 -12.14
C ILE A 79 -7.39 -9.04 -11.11
N SER A 80 -7.39 -10.00 -10.17
CA SER A 80 -8.43 -10.13 -9.14
C SER A 80 -8.52 -8.90 -8.24
N PHE A 81 -7.37 -8.33 -7.84
CA PHE A 81 -7.30 -7.06 -7.10
C PHE A 81 -7.91 -5.92 -7.90
N LEU A 82 -7.46 -5.70 -9.14
CA LEU A 82 -7.99 -4.59 -9.97
C LEU A 82 -9.49 -4.77 -10.23
N ALA A 83 -9.92 -5.96 -10.63
CA ALA A 83 -11.31 -6.23 -10.98
C ALA A 83 -12.28 -5.99 -9.82
N LYS A 84 -11.87 -6.35 -8.58
CA LYS A 84 -12.76 -6.27 -7.41
C LYS A 84 -12.53 -5.02 -6.55
N LEU A 85 -11.31 -4.46 -6.52
CA LEU A 85 -10.94 -3.37 -5.61
C LEU A 85 -10.74 -2.03 -6.31
N ALA A 86 -10.53 -1.96 -7.64
CA ALA A 86 -10.31 -0.67 -8.30
C ALA A 86 -11.50 0.29 -8.17
N ILE A 87 -12.72 -0.19 -8.44
CA ILE A 87 -13.92 0.66 -8.34
C ILE A 87 -14.16 1.09 -6.88
N PRO A 88 -14.19 0.20 -5.88
CA PRO A 88 -14.29 0.61 -4.48
C PRO A 88 -13.22 1.62 -4.06
N THR A 89 -11.95 1.40 -4.43
CA THR A 89 -10.86 2.31 -4.08
C THR A 89 -11.06 3.69 -4.71
N LEU A 90 -11.42 3.78 -6.00
CA LEU A 90 -11.68 5.06 -6.66
C LEU A 90 -12.85 5.83 -6.03
N ILE A 91 -13.92 5.11 -5.66
CA ILE A 91 -15.04 5.70 -4.92
C ILE A 91 -14.56 6.21 -3.57
N SER A 92 -13.83 5.40 -2.80
CA SER A 92 -13.30 5.78 -1.48
C SER A 92 -12.36 6.99 -1.55
N LEU A 93 -11.48 7.07 -2.55
CA LEU A 93 -10.58 8.21 -2.75
C LEU A 93 -11.36 9.48 -3.11
N THR A 94 -12.40 9.35 -3.93
CA THR A 94 -13.28 10.46 -4.31
C THR A 94 -14.04 10.96 -3.09
N LEU A 95 -14.64 10.05 -2.31
CA LEU A 95 -15.36 10.37 -1.08
C LEU A 95 -14.43 10.99 -0.03
N LEU A 96 -13.20 10.48 0.13
CA LEU A 96 -12.19 11.07 1.00
C LEU A 96 -11.91 12.53 0.61
N GLY A 97 -11.68 12.78 -0.68
CA GLY A 97 -11.40 14.13 -1.17
C GLY A 97 -12.58 15.09 -0.95
N LEU A 98 -13.82 14.62 -1.12
CA LEU A 98 -15.03 15.39 -0.84
C LEU A 98 -15.21 15.62 0.67
N TYR A 99 -14.94 14.63 1.50
CA TYR A 99 -15.02 14.70 2.96
C TYR A 99 -14.03 15.73 3.52
N ILE A 100 -12.76 15.65 3.11
CA ILE A 100 -11.71 16.60 3.49
C ILE A 100 -12.07 18.02 3.01
N ALA A 101 -12.57 18.16 1.78
CA ALA A 101 -12.98 19.46 1.27
C ALA A 101 -14.14 20.06 2.08
N LYS A 102 -15.08 19.23 2.56
CA LYS A 102 -16.23 19.67 3.36
C LYS A 102 -15.85 20.02 4.79
N ILE A 103 -15.09 19.16 5.48
CA ILE A 103 -14.76 19.35 6.90
C ILE A 103 -13.84 20.55 7.12
N TYR A 104 -12.90 20.79 6.20
CA TYR A 104 -11.99 21.92 6.28
C TYR A 104 -12.48 23.15 5.51
N ASP A 105 -13.74 23.19 5.05
CA ASP A 105 -14.31 24.30 4.27
C ASP A 105 -13.38 24.79 3.13
N VAL A 106 -12.89 23.85 2.33
CA VAL A 106 -11.98 24.18 1.22
C VAL A 106 -12.80 24.72 0.06
N LYS A 107 -12.78 26.05 -0.10
CA LYS A 107 -13.47 26.72 -1.21
C LYS A 107 -12.95 26.21 -2.55
N ARG A 108 -13.88 25.99 -3.49
CA ARG A 108 -13.55 25.65 -4.88
C ARG A 108 -12.83 26.83 -5.51
N ARG A 109 -11.51 26.77 -5.55
CA ARG A 109 -10.69 27.67 -6.36
C ARG A 109 -10.47 27.02 -7.73
N PRO A 110 -10.46 27.79 -8.83
CA PRO A 110 -9.93 27.30 -10.08
C PRO A 110 -8.53 26.75 -9.80
N VAL A 111 -8.20 25.61 -10.40
CA VAL A 111 -6.87 25.05 -10.30
C VAL A 111 -5.96 26.00 -11.05
N ALA A 112 -5.50 27.07 -10.39
CA ALA A 112 -4.20 27.61 -10.70
C ALA A 112 -3.30 26.39 -10.57
N ALA A 113 -2.79 25.89 -11.70
CA ALA A 113 -1.78 24.85 -11.69
C ALA A 113 -0.78 25.34 -10.65
N VAL A 114 -0.72 24.68 -9.49
CA VAL A 114 0.38 24.91 -8.58
C VAL A 114 1.55 24.51 -9.43
N ALA A 115 2.22 25.53 -9.98
CA ALA A 115 3.37 25.32 -10.81
C ALA A 115 4.28 24.53 -9.90
N VAL A 116 4.44 23.24 -10.21
CA VAL A 116 5.53 22.46 -9.64
C VAL A 116 6.74 23.35 -9.91
N PRO A 117 7.44 23.85 -8.86
CA PRO A 117 8.56 24.75 -9.07
C PRO A 117 9.44 24.11 -10.16
N PRO A 118 9.71 24.81 -11.29
CA PRO A 118 10.44 24.25 -12.42
C PRO A 118 11.77 23.62 -12.01
N GLU A 119 12.31 24.01 -10.85
CA GLU A 119 13.52 23.47 -10.22
C GLU A 119 13.38 22.03 -9.68
N ALA A 120 12.19 21.42 -9.68
CA ALA A 120 11.96 20.11 -9.05
C ALA A 120 12.46 18.90 -9.86
N ILE A 121 12.68 19.03 -11.18
CA ILE A 121 13.18 17.94 -12.04
C ILE A 121 14.60 18.27 -12.50
N VAL A 122 15.57 18.01 -11.63
CA VAL A 122 17.00 18.28 -11.88
C VAL A 122 17.57 17.35 -12.96
N PHE A 123 17.10 16.10 -13.02
CA PHE A 123 17.56 15.10 -13.99
C PHE A 123 16.40 14.52 -14.80
N ARG A 124 16.04 15.18 -15.91
CA ARG A 124 14.95 14.74 -16.80
C ARG A 124 15.12 13.29 -17.27
N ARG A 125 16.35 12.88 -17.59
CA ARG A 125 16.68 11.52 -18.02
C ARG A 125 16.33 10.50 -16.93
N ASP A 126 16.80 10.70 -15.70
CA ASP A 126 16.54 9.77 -14.61
C ASP A 126 15.05 9.72 -14.24
N ALA A 127 14.33 10.84 -14.38
CA ALA A 127 12.87 10.85 -14.21
C ALA A 127 12.15 10.00 -15.26
N TYR A 128 12.55 10.07 -16.54
CA TYR A 128 12.01 9.18 -17.58
C TYR A 128 12.38 7.72 -17.33
N ILE A 129 13.62 7.44 -16.91
CA ILE A 129 14.06 6.08 -16.57
C ILE A 129 13.25 5.53 -15.40
N ALA A 130 12.99 6.32 -14.36
CA ALA A 130 12.16 5.93 -13.23
C ALA A 130 10.71 5.68 -13.65
N LEU A 131 10.13 6.54 -14.49
CA LEU A 131 8.78 6.37 -15.02
C LEU A 131 8.66 5.11 -15.88
N LEU A 132 9.61 4.90 -16.80
CA LEU A 132 9.68 3.71 -17.64
C LEU A 132 9.90 2.46 -16.79
N GLY A 133 10.83 2.49 -15.84
CA GLY A 133 11.10 1.38 -14.93
C GLY A 133 9.88 1.01 -14.07
N GLY A 134 9.14 2.00 -13.57
CA GLY A 134 7.87 1.78 -12.87
C GLY A 134 6.81 1.16 -13.77
N GLY A 135 6.59 1.70 -14.97
CA GLY A 135 5.65 1.13 -15.95
C GLY A 135 6.03 -0.30 -16.36
N VAL A 136 7.32 -0.55 -16.59
CA VAL A 136 7.89 -1.86 -16.91
C VAL A 136 7.91 -2.80 -15.69
N ALA A 137 7.74 -2.32 -14.46
CA ALA A 137 7.56 -3.21 -13.30
C ALA A 137 6.11 -3.70 -13.21
N VAL A 138 5.15 -2.84 -13.54
CA VAL A 138 3.71 -3.15 -13.49
C VAL A 138 3.27 -4.00 -14.68
N ALA A 139 3.71 -3.69 -15.89
CA ALA A 139 3.23 -4.36 -17.11
C ALA A 139 3.51 -5.88 -17.13
N PRO A 140 4.72 -6.39 -16.78
CA PRO A 140 4.98 -7.81 -16.73
C PRO A 140 4.21 -8.53 -15.61
N LEU A 141 3.87 -7.86 -14.50
CA LEU A 141 2.99 -8.45 -13.48
C LEU A 141 1.60 -8.70 -14.04
N PHE A 142 1.03 -7.71 -14.74
CA PHE A 142 -0.26 -7.86 -15.42
C PHE A 142 -0.19 -8.94 -16.50
N PHE A 143 0.86 -8.94 -17.33
CA PHE A 143 1.04 -9.94 -18.38
C PHE A 143 1.20 -11.35 -17.81
N ASN A 144 1.97 -11.51 -16.74
CA ASN A 144 2.14 -12.78 -16.04
C ASN A 144 0.79 -13.34 -15.52
N ASP A 145 -0.09 -12.46 -15.05
CA ASP A 145 -1.43 -12.83 -14.61
C ASP A 145 -2.35 -13.25 -15.76
N VAL A 146 -2.22 -12.61 -16.92
CA VAL A 146 -2.92 -13.03 -18.15
C VAL A 146 -2.44 -14.41 -18.59
N LEU A 147 -1.12 -14.66 -18.59
CA LEU A 147 -0.57 -15.99 -18.88
C LEU A 147 -1.10 -17.05 -17.90
N ALA A 148 -1.12 -16.72 -16.61
CA ALA A 148 -1.66 -17.62 -15.58
C ALA A 148 -3.15 -17.90 -15.78
N ALA A 149 -3.95 -16.89 -16.17
CA ALA A 149 -5.38 -17.05 -16.46
C ALA A 149 -5.63 -17.94 -17.69
N LEU A 150 -4.77 -17.85 -18.71
CA LEU A 150 -4.82 -18.67 -19.92
C LEU A 150 -4.23 -20.08 -19.72
N GLY A 151 -3.70 -20.40 -18.54
CA GLY A 151 -3.06 -21.69 -18.26
C GLY A 151 -1.69 -21.86 -18.94
N LEU A 152 -1.07 -20.76 -19.38
CA LEU A 152 0.24 -20.75 -20.03
C LEU A 152 1.39 -20.73 -19.00
N PRO A 153 2.63 -21.06 -19.41
CA PRO A 153 3.81 -20.92 -18.56
C PRO A 153 3.93 -19.50 -18.01
N HIS A 154 4.05 -19.38 -16.69
CA HIS A 154 4.12 -18.10 -15.98
C HIS A 154 5.09 -18.20 -14.79
N VAL A 155 5.52 -17.05 -14.28
CA VAL A 155 6.43 -16.94 -13.14
C VAL A 155 5.63 -17.10 -11.85
N SER A 156 5.86 -18.20 -11.13
CA SER A 156 5.23 -18.46 -9.83
C SER A 156 5.73 -17.50 -8.74
N SER A 157 7.02 -17.16 -8.75
CA SER A 157 7.63 -16.19 -7.83
C SER A 157 7.39 -14.75 -8.31
N ARG A 158 6.13 -14.31 -8.30
CA ARG A 158 5.71 -12.99 -8.81
C ARG A 158 6.49 -11.81 -8.21
N GLY A 159 6.95 -11.93 -6.97
CA GLY A 159 7.78 -10.91 -6.30
C GLY A 159 9.17 -10.68 -6.93
N LEU A 160 9.67 -11.61 -7.74
CA LEU A 160 10.93 -11.43 -8.46
C LEU A 160 10.80 -10.48 -9.65
N ILE A 161 9.59 -10.28 -10.19
CA ILE A 161 9.38 -9.46 -11.39
C ILE A 161 9.83 -8.01 -11.15
N PRO A 162 9.33 -7.28 -10.12
CA PRO A 162 9.80 -5.91 -9.84
C PRO A 162 11.30 -5.84 -9.52
N PHE A 163 11.85 -6.85 -8.85
CA PHE A 163 13.28 -6.91 -8.53
C PHE A 163 14.14 -7.01 -9.79
N ILE A 164 13.80 -7.91 -10.71
CA ILE A 164 14.50 -8.07 -11.98
C ILE A 164 14.40 -6.79 -12.82
N VAL A 165 13.22 -6.17 -12.87
CA VAL A 165 13.04 -4.90 -13.59
C VAL A 165 13.89 -3.80 -12.98
N ALA A 166 13.90 -3.66 -11.65
CA ALA A 166 14.74 -2.68 -10.96
C ALA A 166 16.24 -2.93 -11.23
N ALA A 167 16.69 -4.19 -11.17
CA ALA A 167 18.07 -4.57 -11.46
C ALA A 167 18.46 -4.32 -12.93
N ALA A 168 17.53 -4.52 -13.87
CA ALA A 168 17.76 -4.26 -15.30
C ALA A 168 17.81 -2.77 -15.63
N VAL A 169 17.02 -1.94 -14.93
CA VAL A 169 16.97 -0.49 -15.14
C VAL A 169 18.13 0.23 -14.45
N TRP A 170 18.61 -0.31 -13.33
CA TRP A 170 19.63 0.31 -12.48
C TRP A 170 20.92 0.75 -13.20
N PRO A 171 21.52 -0.01 -14.14
CA PRO A 171 22.74 0.41 -14.84
C PRO A 171 22.55 1.65 -15.73
N PHE A 172 21.31 1.98 -16.12
CA PHE A 172 21.03 3.06 -17.07
C PHE A 172 20.83 4.43 -16.42
N VAL A 173 20.71 4.48 -15.09
CA VAL A 173 20.58 5.74 -14.33
C VAL A 173 21.91 6.50 -14.32
N THR A 174 21.85 7.83 -14.17
CA THR A 174 23.04 8.69 -14.27
C THR A 174 24.10 8.35 -13.22
N ASN A 175 23.69 8.04 -11.98
CA ASN A 175 24.60 7.67 -10.89
C ASN A 175 24.14 6.38 -10.19
N PRO A 176 24.46 5.18 -10.73
CA PRO A 176 24.01 3.91 -10.17
C PRO A 176 24.47 3.68 -8.72
N ARG A 177 25.67 4.14 -8.38
CA ARG A 177 26.22 4.03 -7.01
C ARG A 177 25.43 4.85 -5.99
N ASP A 178 25.01 6.06 -6.36
CA ASP A 178 24.17 6.91 -5.50
C ASP A 178 22.82 6.23 -5.27
N VAL A 179 22.17 5.73 -6.32
CA VAL A 179 20.91 4.98 -6.21
C VAL A 179 21.06 3.75 -5.30
N ALA A 180 22.13 2.98 -5.45
CA ALA A 180 22.38 1.80 -4.62
C ALA A 180 22.61 2.16 -3.14
N SER A 181 23.29 3.28 -2.86
CA SER A 181 23.51 3.75 -1.49
C SER A 181 22.23 4.22 -0.78
N ARG A 182 21.17 4.53 -1.54
CA ARG A 182 19.85 4.92 -1.04
C ARG A 182 18.92 3.74 -0.77
N ILE A 183 19.34 2.51 -1.09
CA ILE A 183 18.55 1.32 -0.76
C ILE A 183 18.53 1.16 0.76
N ASP A 184 17.32 1.14 1.32
CA ASP A 184 17.13 0.96 2.76
C ASP A 184 17.29 -0.52 3.16
N LEU A 185 18.54 -0.91 3.42
CA LEU A 185 18.89 -2.23 3.95
C LEU A 185 18.29 -2.45 5.35
N GLY A 186 18.04 -1.40 6.12
CA GLY A 186 17.41 -1.47 7.44
C GLY A 186 15.99 -2.01 7.34
N THR A 187 15.21 -1.50 6.38
CA THR A 187 13.85 -1.99 6.09
C THR A 187 13.87 -3.47 5.63
N ILE A 188 14.83 -3.87 4.79
CA ILE A 188 14.96 -5.28 4.37
C ILE A 188 15.27 -6.18 5.57
N LEU A 189 16.26 -5.81 6.39
CA LEU A 189 16.63 -6.56 7.58
C LEU A 189 15.48 -6.63 8.60
N PHE A 190 14.75 -5.53 8.77
CA PHE A 190 13.55 -5.47 9.58
C PHE A 190 12.49 -6.48 9.10
N PHE A 191 12.18 -6.52 7.80
CA PHE A 191 11.22 -7.49 7.27
C PHE A 191 11.69 -8.93 7.46
N ILE A 192 12.98 -9.22 7.26
CA ILE A 192 13.55 -10.56 7.52
C ILE A 192 13.36 -10.93 8.99
N ALA A 193 13.80 -10.08 9.91
CA ALA A 193 13.69 -10.31 11.35
C ALA A 193 12.23 -10.46 11.78
N MET A 194 11.34 -9.62 11.25
CA MET A 194 9.90 -9.67 11.53
C MET A 194 9.28 -10.97 11.04
N PHE A 195 9.59 -11.44 9.82
CA PHE A 195 9.05 -12.71 9.32
C PHE A 195 9.56 -13.92 10.13
N VAL A 196 10.84 -13.92 10.51
CA VAL A 196 11.40 -14.95 11.42
C VAL A 196 10.70 -14.90 12.79
N THR A 197 10.50 -13.70 13.34
CA THR A 197 9.82 -13.51 14.63
C THR A 197 8.37 -13.97 14.57
N MET A 198 7.62 -13.60 13.53
CA MET A 198 6.22 -14.02 13.36
C MET A 198 6.09 -15.52 13.19
N GLU A 199 7.02 -16.16 12.48
CA GLU A 199 7.09 -17.63 12.41
C GLU A 199 7.36 -18.25 13.80
N GLY A 200 8.24 -17.65 14.60
CA GLY A 200 8.46 -18.06 16.00
C GLY A 200 7.21 -17.91 16.86
N VAL A 201 6.50 -16.78 16.75
CA VAL A 201 5.21 -16.54 17.43
C VAL A 201 4.17 -17.57 17.01
N TRP A 202 4.08 -17.90 15.72
CA TRP A 202 3.17 -18.93 15.22
C TRP A 202 3.44 -20.29 15.84
N ARG A 203 4.71 -20.72 15.82
CA ARG A 203 5.14 -22.03 16.36
C ARG A 203 5.02 -22.12 17.87
N SER A 204 5.02 -21.00 18.58
CA SER A 204 4.86 -20.98 20.04
C SER A 204 3.49 -21.43 20.53
N GLY A 205 2.47 -21.49 19.65
CA GLY A 205 1.10 -21.83 20.04
C GLY A 205 0.33 -20.69 20.70
N LEU A 206 0.95 -19.51 20.90
CA LEU A 206 0.34 -18.37 21.60
C LEU A 206 -0.94 -17.90 20.91
N LEU A 207 -0.89 -17.78 19.58
CA LEU A 207 -2.00 -17.24 18.80
C LEU A 207 -3.17 -18.22 18.72
N GLN A 208 -2.89 -19.52 18.62
CA GLN A 208 -3.89 -20.59 18.61
C GLN A 208 -4.72 -20.56 19.90
N LYS A 209 -4.10 -20.26 21.05
CA LYS A 209 -4.82 -20.09 22.33
C LYS A 209 -5.77 -18.89 22.31
N VAL A 210 -5.34 -17.74 21.79
CA VAL A 210 -6.16 -16.52 21.68
C VAL A 210 -7.33 -16.72 20.71
N ILE A 211 -7.08 -17.39 19.59
CA ILE A 211 -8.10 -17.69 18.58
C ILE A 211 -9.13 -18.69 19.09
N ALA A 212 -8.70 -19.73 19.83
CA ALA A 212 -9.61 -20.69 20.44
C ALA A 212 -10.59 -20.03 21.42
N LEU A 213 -10.13 -19.01 22.17
CA LEU A 213 -10.97 -18.19 23.05
C LEU A 213 -12.00 -17.35 22.27
N ALA A 214 -11.71 -16.99 21.02
CA ALA A 214 -12.59 -16.20 20.16
C ALA A 214 -13.69 -17.00 19.45
N ALA A 215 -13.78 -18.33 19.69
CA ALA A 215 -14.81 -19.23 19.15
C ALA A 215 -15.04 -19.09 17.62
N VAL A 216 -13.95 -18.97 16.87
CA VAL A 216 -13.99 -18.76 15.42
C VAL A 216 -14.38 -20.06 14.71
N ASN A 217 -15.67 -20.21 14.41
CA ASN A 217 -16.19 -21.38 13.71
C ASN A 217 -16.10 -21.20 12.19
N GLY A 218 -14.92 -21.53 11.65
CA GLY A 218 -14.68 -21.63 10.21
C GLY A 218 -14.66 -20.30 9.44
N PHE A 219 -14.18 -20.37 8.21
CA PHE A 219 -14.09 -19.25 7.28
C PHE A 219 -15.02 -19.47 6.10
N ASN A 220 -16.29 -19.08 6.24
CA ASN A 220 -17.26 -19.24 5.16
C ASN A 220 -17.92 -17.91 4.80
N GLY A 221 -17.74 -17.49 3.55
CA GLY A 221 -18.45 -16.36 2.94
C GLY A 221 -18.42 -15.09 3.80
N PHE A 222 -19.60 -14.53 4.07
CA PHE A 222 -19.75 -13.25 4.76
C PHE A 222 -19.26 -13.26 6.22
N GLN A 223 -19.46 -14.38 6.95
CA GLN A 223 -18.99 -14.49 8.34
C GLN A 223 -17.46 -14.46 8.42
N GLY A 224 -16.79 -15.12 7.47
CA GLY A 224 -15.34 -15.05 7.33
C GLY A 224 -14.85 -13.62 7.08
N LEU A 225 -15.54 -12.86 6.21
CA LEU A 225 -15.21 -11.45 5.95
C LEU A 225 -15.37 -10.58 7.21
N LEU A 226 -16.44 -10.76 7.98
CA LEU A 226 -16.65 -10.02 9.21
C LEU A 226 -15.58 -10.33 10.27
N LEU A 227 -15.19 -11.60 10.38
CA LEU A 227 -14.10 -12.00 11.26
C LEU A 227 -12.79 -11.33 10.83
N ILE A 228 -12.43 -11.39 9.55
CA ILE A 228 -11.23 -10.78 9.01
C ILE A 228 -11.24 -9.27 9.28
N MET A 229 -12.38 -8.62 9.05
CA MET A 229 -12.55 -7.20 9.32
C MET A 229 -12.32 -6.89 10.81
N GLY A 230 -13.03 -7.58 11.71
CA GLY A 230 -12.91 -7.37 13.16
C GLY A 230 -11.49 -7.62 13.68
N ALA A 231 -10.88 -8.73 13.24
CA ALA A 231 -9.51 -9.07 13.60
C ALA A 231 -8.50 -8.03 13.06
N SER A 232 -8.68 -7.58 11.82
CA SER A 232 -7.82 -6.54 11.22
C SER A 232 -7.94 -5.22 11.96
N LEU A 233 -9.16 -4.78 12.28
CA LEU A 233 -9.38 -3.52 12.99
C LEU A 233 -8.79 -3.55 14.41
N GLY A 234 -8.88 -4.68 15.10
CA GLY A 234 -8.34 -4.85 16.47
C GLY A 234 -6.84 -5.12 16.51
N PHE A 235 -6.40 -6.26 15.97
CA PHE A 235 -5.03 -6.73 16.15
C PHE A 235 -4.00 -5.95 15.32
N SER A 236 -4.39 -5.35 14.19
CA SER A 236 -3.46 -4.57 13.35
C SER A 236 -3.01 -3.28 14.05
N GLN A 237 -3.70 -2.80 15.08
CA GLN A 237 -3.22 -1.64 15.87
C GLN A 237 -2.03 -2.01 16.77
N ILE A 238 -1.97 -3.27 17.23
CA ILE A 238 -0.93 -3.76 18.15
C ILE A 238 0.23 -4.33 17.35
N LEU A 239 -0.07 -5.22 16.40
CA LEU A 239 0.92 -5.96 15.63
C LEU A 239 1.38 -5.21 14.37
N ARG A 240 0.70 -4.13 13.97
CA ARG A 240 0.86 -3.46 12.67
C ARG A 240 0.44 -4.36 11.48
N ASN A 241 0.24 -3.74 10.32
CA ASN A 241 -0.38 -4.40 9.16
C ASN A 241 0.37 -5.65 8.67
N VAL A 242 1.69 -5.57 8.51
CA VAL A 242 2.47 -6.67 7.90
C VAL A 242 2.59 -7.88 8.85
N PRO A 243 2.98 -7.72 10.12
CA PRO A 243 3.07 -8.86 11.05
C PRO A 243 1.72 -9.54 11.29
N PHE A 244 0.65 -8.74 11.48
CA PHE A 244 -0.71 -9.27 11.58
C PHE A 244 -1.10 -10.08 10.35
N THR A 245 -0.91 -9.53 9.15
CA THR A 245 -1.28 -10.21 7.90
C THR A 245 -0.54 -11.53 7.75
N LYS A 246 0.75 -11.59 8.10
CA LYS A 246 1.53 -12.83 8.03
C LYS A 246 0.94 -13.93 8.91
N LEU A 247 0.62 -13.61 10.17
CA LEU A 247 -0.01 -14.55 11.10
C LEU A 247 -1.40 -14.96 10.63
N PHE A 248 -2.19 -14.02 10.13
CA PHE A 248 -3.56 -14.29 9.71
C PHE A 248 -3.61 -15.12 8.42
N ILE A 249 -2.65 -14.96 7.50
CA ILE A 249 -2.49 -15.85 6.34
C ILE A 249 -2.25 -17.30 6.79
N GLN A 250 -1.38 -17.52 7.78
CA GLN A 250 -1.11 -18.87 8.30
C GLN A 250 -2.37 -19.46 8.93
N TYR A 251 -3.08 -18.65 9.71
CA TYR A 251 -4.34 -19.04 10.30
C TYR A 251 -5.41 -19.43 9.27
N MET A 252 -5.60 -18.63 8.22
CA MET A 252 -6.53 -18.93 7.14
C MET A 252 -6.18 -20.26 6.44
N LYS A 253 -4.89 -20.50 6.17
CA LYS A 253 -4.43 -21.74 5.53
C LYS A 253 -4.67 -22.99 6.38
N GLU A 254 -4.37 -22.93 7.68
CA GLU A 254 -4.62 -24.06 8.59
C GLU A 254 -6.11 -24.38 8.75
N ASN A 255 -6.98 -23.38 8.54
CA ASN A 255 -8.43 -23.56 8.52
C ASN A 255 -9.00 -23.89 7.13
N GLY A 256 -8.15 -24.34 6.20
CA GLY A 256 -8.58 -24.84 4.89
C GLY A 256 -8.92 -23.76 3.86
N VAL A 257 -8.68 -22.48 4.15
CA VAL A 257 -8.84 -21.41 3.15
C VAL A 257 -7.64 -21.44 2.22
N ILE A 258 -7.78 -22.07 1.06
CA ILE A 258 -6.74 -22.12 0.02
C ILE A 258 -7.42 -21.93 -1.34
N GLY A 259 -7.08 -20.85 -2.06
CA GLY A 259 -7.41 -20.63 -3.49
C GLY A 259 -8.88 -20.57 -3.92
N LEU A 260 -9.85 -21.07 -3.14
CA LEU A 260 -11.27 -21.18 -3.54
C LEU A 260 -12.13 -19.98 -3.16
N ASP A 261 -11.77 -19.24 -2.10
CA ASP A 261 -12.48 -18.02 -1.71
C ASP A 261 -11.57 -16.80 -1.82
N GLU A 262 -11.42 -16.30 -3.06
CA GLU A 262 -10.66 -15.08 -3.35
C GLU A 262 -11.14 -13.89 -2.51
N ASN A 263 -12.42 -13.84 -2.16
CA ASN A 263 -12.99 -12.69 -1.46
C ASN A 263 -12.46 -12.59 -0.04
N LEU A 264 -12.22 -13.72 0.65
CA LEU A 264 -11.59 -13.70 1.97
C LEU A 264 -10.16 -13.17 1.91
N TRP A 265 -9.38 -13.58 0.90
CA TRP A 265 -8.01 -13.10 0.71
C TRP A 265 -7.97 -11.61 0.37
N LEU A 266 -8.84 -11.15 -0.53
CA LEU A 266 -8.96 -9.72 -0.85
C LEU A 266 -9.51 -8.93 0.32
N GLY A 267 -10.39 -9.52 1.13
CA GLY A 267 -10.86 -8.98 2.39
C GLY A 267 -9.70 -8.78 3.37
N LEU A 268 -8.83 -9.78 3.54
CA LEU A 268 -7.66 -9.65 4.40
C LEU A 268 -6.74 -8.51 3.94
N ALA A 269 -6.42 -8.46 2.65
CA ALA A 269 -5.61 -7.38 2.07
C ALA A 269 -6.25 -6.00 2.30
N THR A 270 -7.56 -5.90 2.07
CA THR A 270 -8.34 -4.66 2.22
C THR A 270 -8.42 -4.21 3.67
N TYR A 271 -8.91 -5.06 4.56
CA TYR A 271 -9.18 -4.68 5.95
C TYR A 271 -7.89 -4.49 6.75
N SER A 272 -6.84 -5.29 6.53
CA SER A 272 -5.54 -5.07 7.18
C SER A 272 -4.90 -3.76 6.73
N THR A 273 -5.04 -3.38 5.47
CA THR A 273 -4.54 -2.10 4.96
C THR A 273 -5.34 -0.93 5.53
N LEU A 274 -6.67 -0.97 5.46
CA LEU A 274 -7.53 0.11 5.96
C LEU A 274 -7.48 0.26 7.48
N ALA A 275 -7.27 -0.82 8.22
CA ALA A 275 -7.09 -0.77 9.67
C ALA A 275 -5.91 0.12 10.08
N GLY A 276 -4.85 0.20 9.27
CA GLY A 276 -3.73 1.11 9.52
C GLY A 276 -4.11 2.60 9.51
N SER A 277 -5.27 2.96 8.96
CA SER A 277 -5.76 4.34 8.95
C SER A 277 -6.66 4.72 10.14
N LEU A 278 -6.96 3.79 11.05
CA LEU A 278 -7.76 4.05 12.26
C LEU A 278 -7.07 5.03 13.21
N THR A 279 -5.75 4.89 13.36
CA THR A 279 -4.93 5.76 14.21
C THR A 279 -3.81 6.33 13.37
N ILE A 280 -3.32 7.51 13.76
CA ILE A 280 -2.15 8.14 13.13
C ILE A 280 -0.93 7.20 13.20
N LEU A 281 -0.81 6.42 14.28
CA LEU A 281 0.30 5.48 14.49
C LEU A 281 0.08 4.11 13.82
N GLY A 282 -1.11 3.85 13.29
CA GLY A 282 -1.51 2.55 12.75
C GLY A 282 -0.81 2.16 11.45
N ALA A 283 -0.38 3.14 10.65
CA ALA A 283 0.33 2.93 9.39
C ALA A 283 1.71 3.59 9.42
N ALA A 284 2.73 2.87 8.95
CA ALA A 284 4.09 3.41 8.80
C ALA A 284 4.11 4.65 7.89
N SER A 285 3.31 4.64 6.81
CA SER A 285 3.15 5.77 5.90
C SER A 285 2.67 7.06 6.59
N ASN A 286 1.82 6.97 7.61
CA ASN A 286 1.35 8.15 8.35
C ASN A 286 2.48 8.76 9.18
N ILE A 287 3.28 7.92 9.84
CA ILE A 287 4.43 8.35 10.63
C ILE A 287 5.47 9.02 9.73
N ILE A 288 5.77 8.42 8.57
CA ILE A 288 6.70 8.97 7.58
C ILE A 288 6.23 10.36 7.10
N VAL A 289 4.94 10.50 6.78
CA VAL A 289 4.39 11.78 6.35
C VAL A 289 4.57 12.83 7.44
N LEU A 290 4.26 12.52 8.70
CA LEU A 290 4.40 13.44 9.83
C LEU A 290 5.87 13.82 10.10
N GLU A 291 6.77 12.84 10.11
CA GLU A 291 8.19 13.07 10.41
C GLU A 291 8.83 14.01 9.37
N VAL A 292 8.51 13.83 8.09
CA VAL A 292 9.03 14.71 7.03
C VAL A 292 8.42 16.10 7.12
N LEU A 293 7.13 16.23 7.48
CA LEU A 293 6.49 17.52 7.69
C LEU A 293 7.13 18.30 8.84
N GLU A 294 7.37 17.63 9.96
CA GLU A 294 8.02 18.21 11.13
C GLU A 294 9.47 18.62 10.80
N ARG A 295 10.29 17.68 10.31
CA ARG A 295 11.72 17.92 10.05
C ARG A 295 11.96 18.98 8.97
N LYS A 296 11.19 18.95 7.88
CA LYS A 296 11.47 19.76 6.69
C LYS A 296 10.70 21.08 6.65
N TYR A 297 9.52 21.11 7.26
CA TYR A 297 8.63 22.28 7.17
C TYR A 297 8.29 22.90 8.53
N ARG A 298 8.64 22.26 9.65
CA ARG A 298 8.29 22.71 11.02
C ARG A 298 6.79 22.93 11.21
N LEU A 299 5.98 22.12 10.55
CA LEU A 299 4.53 22.16 10.64
C LEU A 299 4.05 20.90 11.36
N THR A 300 3.42 21.09 12.51
CA THR A 300 2.69 20.09 13.30
C THR A 300 1.43 20.72 13.82
#